data_AF-A0A1X7ANQ0-F1
#
_entry.id   AF-A0A1X7ANQ0-F1
#
_cell.length_a   1.000
_cell.length_b   1.000
_cell.length_c   1.000
_cell.angle_alpha   90.00
_cell.angle_beta   90.00
_cell.angle_gamma   90.00
#
_symmetry.space_group_name_H-M   'P 1'
#
loop_
_entity.id
_entity.type
_entity.pdbx_description
1 polymer ?
#
loop_
_entity_poly.entity_id
_entity_poly.type
_entity_poly.pdbx_seq_one_letter_code
_entity_poly.pdbx_strand_id
1 'polypeptide(L)'
;MPEPFGGKSKKLVLQPHPAFRYPLSKEAKAGHTKRHGIVNSVDFRVKKSAGKEITIPCQIGRYLMDFYDMNPAKIIHKCAFFIAMACFTLLIFATNSAQATNENWYQKVWCEGMNGQIEVELEEGPRVDCLTQTHAIEMDFAKKWHEAIGQALHYAHLTGKEAGIVLILKSHGDKHHLDNAKTIINTYRLPISLWPLGP
;
A
#
# COMPACT_ATOMS: atom_id res chain seq x y z
N MET A 1 -34.35 -50.84 -32.30
CA MET A 1 -35.14 -50.08 -31.31
C MET A 1 -34.20 -49.63 -30.20
N PRO A 2 -34.23 -48.39 -29.68
CA PRO A 2 -34.84 -47.14 -30.14
C PRO A 2 -33.81 -46.03 -30.47
N GLU A 3 -34.34 -44.94 -31.03
CA GLU A 3 -33.71 -43.71 -31.54
C GLU A 3 -33.03 -42.81 -30.49
N PRO A 4 -32.12 -41.90 -30.90
CA PRO A 4 -31.38 -41.00 -30.01
C PRO A 4 -32.15 -39.68 -29.77
N PHE A 5 -32.45 -39.36 -28.52
CA PHE A 5 -33.03 -38.06 -28.17
C PHE A 5 -31.94 -37.01 -27.92
N GLY A 6 -31.80 -36.11 -28.90
CA GLY A 6 -30.99 -34.89 -28.81
C GLY A 6 -31.58 -33.87 -27.84
N GLY A 7 -30.77 -33.44 -26.87
CA GLY A 7 -31.08 -32.31 -25.99
C GLY A 7 -30.63 -30.98 -26.62
N LYS A 8 -31.57 -30.24 -27.22
CA LYS A 8 -31.38 -28.84 -27.60
C LYS A 8 -31.66 -27.92 -26.41
N SER A 9 -30.71 -27.02 -26.14
CA SER A 9 -30.85 -25.88 -25.24
C SER A 9 -32.11 -25.06 -25.57
N LYS A 10 -33.02 -24.93 -24.59
CA LYS A 10 -34.18 -24.04 -24.69
C LYS A 10 -33.71 -22.59 -24.47
N LYS A 11 -33.66 -21.85 -25.57
CA LYS A 11 -33.61 -20.38 -25.61
C LYS A 11 -34.95 -19.85 -25.08
N LEU A 12 -34.96 -19.24 -23.89
CA LEU A 12 -36.14 -18.56 -23.38
C LEU A 12 -36.36 -17.28 -24.20
N VAL A 13 -37.35 -17.33 -25.07
CA VAL A 13 -37.83 -16.20 -25.86
C VAL A 13 -38.78 -15.40 -24.96
N LEU A 14 -38.36 -14.22 -24.52
CA LEU A 14 -39.27 -13.23 -23.97
C LEU A 14 -39.86 -12.43 -25.13
N GLN A 15 -41.13 -12.69 -25.43
CA GLN A 15 -41.92 -11.85 -26.34
C GLN A 15 -42.23 -10.50 -25.65
N PRO A 16 -42.24 -9.38 -26.39
CA PRO A 16 -42.59 -8.08 -25.85
C PRO A 16 -44.10 -8.00 -25.59
N HIS A 17 -44.48 -7.68 -24.36
CA HIS A 17 -45.88 -7.46 -23.96
C HIS A 17 -46.37 -6.08 -24.46
N PRO A 18 -47.61 -5.98 -24.98
CA PRO A 18 -48.11 -4.77 -25.65
C PRO A 18 -48.72 -3.78 -24.64
N ALA A 19 -47.99 -2.72 -24.29
CA ALA A 19 -48.51 -1.44 -23.80
C ALA A 19 -47.28 -0.51 -23.68
N PHE A 20 -47.09 0.58 -24.41
CA PHE A 20 -47.90 1.79 -24.43
C PHE A 20 -47.33 2.65 -25.56
N ARG A 21 -48.10 2.90 -26.62
CA ARG A 21 -47.97 4.15 -27.37
C ARG A 21 -48.54 5.25 -26.48
N TYR A 22 -47.89 6.39 -26.34
CA TYR A 22 -48.50 7.73 -26.33
C TYR A 22 -47.42 8.83 -26.22
N PRO A 23 -47.73 10.09 -26.54
CA PRO A 23 -46.94 10.93 -27.42
C PRO A 23 -46.01 11.88 -26.65
N LEU A 24 -44.91 12.29 -27.28
CA LEU A 24 -44.12 13.43 -26.83
C LEU A 24 -44.88 14.72 -27.13
N SER A 25 -45.80 15.14 -26.25
CA SER A 25 -46.23 16.55 -26.20
C SER A 25 -45.17 17.34 -25.45
N LYS A 26 -44.39 18.13 -26.18
CA LYS A 26 -43.46 19.12 -25.64
C LYS A 26 -44.24 20.18 -24.86
N GLU A 27 -44.03 20.27 -23.55
CA GLU A 27 -44.24 21.52 -22.81
C GLU A 27 -43.05 21.75 -21.87
N ALA A 28 -42.02 22.41 -22.39
CA ALA A 28 -41.01 23.05 -21.56
C ALA A 28 -41.61 24.36 -21.01
N LYS A 29 -42.11 24.35 -19.77
CA LYS A 29 -42.50 25.59 -19.09
C LYS A 29 -41.29 26.17 -18.37
N ALA A 30 -40.71 27.21 -18.96
CA ALA A 30 -39.71 28.06 -18.32
C ALA A 30 -40.40 28.91 -17.25
N GLY A 31 -40.21 28.55 -15.97
CA GLY A 31 -40.61 29.41 -14.85
C GLY A 31 -39.65 30.58 -14.73
N HIS A 32 -40.14 31.81 -14.96
CA HIS A 32 -39.34 33.02 -14.91
C HIS A 32 -39.56 33.76 -13.59
N THR A 33 -38.62 33.67 -12.66
CA THR A 33 -38.59 34.55 -11.47
C THR A 33 -37.50 35.60 -11.66
N LYS A 34 -37.91 36.85 -11.90
CA LYS A 34 -37.01 38.01 -11.91
C LYS A 34 -36.73 38.46 -10.47
N ARG A 35 -35.49 38.29 -10.02
CA ARG A 35 -34.80 39.23 -9.12
C ARG A 35 -33.30 39.16 -9.42
N HIS A 36 -32.63 40.29 -9.28
CA HIS A 36 -31.34 40.68 -9.84
C HIS A 36 -30.23 39.60 -9.93
N GLY A 37 -29.49 39.65 -11.06
CA GLY A 37 -28.11 39.17 -11.16
C GLY A 37 -27.91 37.72 -11.63
N ILE A 38 -27.33 37.56 -12.81
CA ILE A 38 -26.62 36.36 -13.31
C ILE A 38 -27.45 35.06 -13.38
N VAL A 39 -27.81 34.64 -14.60
CA VAL A 39 -28.39 33.31 -14.84
C VAL A 39 -27.28 32.26 -14.76
N ASN A 40 -27.09 31.69 -13.56
CA ASN A 40 -26.30 30.48 -13.39
C ASN A 40 -27.24 29.31 -13.12
N SER A 41 -27.23 28.33 -14.03
CA SER A 41 -27.92 27.04 -14.01
C SER A 41 -29.39 26.99 -14.47
N VAL A 42 -29.63 26.11 -15.45
CA VAL A 42 -30.95 25.60 -15.83
C VAL A 42 -31.04 24.21 -15.21
N ASP A 43 -31.85 24.05 -14.17
CA ASP A 43 -32.09 22.73 -13.57
C ASP A 43 -33.10 21.94 -14.41
N PHE A 44 -32.67 20.76 -14.89
CA PHE A 44 -33.53 19.83 -15.62
C PHE A 44 -34.37 19.02 -14.64
N ARG A 45 -35.69 19.20 -14.67
CA ARG A 45 -36.63 18.37 -13.92
C ARG A 45 -37.14 17.22 -14.78
N VAL A 46 -36.82 15.99 -14.38
CA VAL A 46 -37.35 14.77 -15.00
C VAL A 46 -38.31 14.11 -14.03
N LYS A 47 -39.58 13.94 -14.42
CA LYS A 47 -40.57 13.20 -13.63
C LYS A 47 -40.42 11.71 -13.92
N LYS A 48 -40.11 10.90 -12.89
CA LYS A 48 -40.27 9.44 -12.96
C LYS A 48 -41.73 9.05 -12.71
N SER A 49 -42.15 7.93 -13.29
CA SER A 49 -43.50 7.35 -13.22
C SER A 49 -44.04 7.05 -11.81
N ALA A 50 -43.24 7.22 -10.75
CA ALA A 50 -43.61 6.96 -9.36
C ALA A 50 -43.64 8.23 -8.48
N GLY A 51 -43.72 9.42 -9.07
CA GLY A 51 -44.04 10.66 -8.35
C GLY A 51 -42.93 11.29 -7.50
N LYS A 52 -41.73 10.69 -7.39
CA LYS A 52 -40.57 11.35 -6.78
C LYS A 52 -39.83 12.20 -7.81
N GLU A 53 -39.77 13.50 -7.53
CA GLU A 53 -38.98 14.48 -8.28
C GLU A 53 -37.52 14.36 -7.82
N ILE A 54 -36.60 14.14 -8.75
CA ILE A 54 -35.16 14.05 -8.47
C ILE A 54 -34.51 15.28 -9.07
N THR A 55 -33.94 16.13 -8.22
CA THR A 55 -33.14 17.28 -8.66
C THR A 55 -31.73 16.79 -8.95
N ILE A 56 -31.34 16.76 -10.23
CA ILE A 56 -29.97 16.43 -10.63
C ILE A 56 -29.18 17.73 -10.71
N PRO A 57 -28.10 17.88 -9.93
CA PRO A 57 -27.23 19.06 -10.02
C PRO A 57 -26.78 19.27 -11.48
N CYS A 58 -26.92 20.50 -11.97
CA CYS A 58 -26.62 20.90 -13.36
C CYS A 58 -25.26 20.38 -13.90
N GLN A 59 -24.24 20.26 -13.05
CA GLN A 59 -22.93 19.69 -13.40
C GLN A 59 -23.00 18.23 -13.88
N ILE A 60 -23.82 17.41 -13.23
CA ILE A 60 -23.99 15.98 -13.55
C ILE A 60 -24.87 15.82 -14.79
N GLY A 61 -25.89 16.67 -14.95
CA GLY A 61 -26.76 16.69 -16.13
C GLY A 61 -26.01 17.01 -17.43
N ARG A 62 -25.05 17.94 -17.37
CA ARG A 62 -24.21 18.28 -18.54
C ARG A 62 -23.29 17.13 -18.95
N TYR A 63 -22.68 16.46 -17.97
CA TYR A 63 -21.86 15.28 -18.22
C TYR A 63 -22.67 14.17 -18.89
N LEU A 64 -23.88 13.88 -18.41
CA LEU A 64 -24.74 12.83 -18.99
C LEU A 64 -25.20 13.14 -20.41
N MET A 65 -25.51 14.39 -20.74
CA MET A 65 -25.87 14.79 -22.10
C MET A 65 -24.67 14.75 -23.06
N ASP A 66 -23.49 15.16 -22.59
CA ASP A 66 -22.24 15.06 -23.37
C ASP A 66 -21.85 13.61 -23.67
N PHE A 67 -22.31 12.62 -22.88
CA PHE A 67 -22.13 11.20 -23.17
C PHE A 67 -23.12 10.64 -24.20
N TYR A 68 -24.36 11.15 -24.22
CA TYR A 68 -25.42 10.66 -25.11
C TYR A 68 -25.33 11.22 -26.54
N ASP A 69 -24.75 12.41 -26.73
CA ASP A 69 -24.60 13.07 -28.04
C ASP A 69 -23.23 12.82 -28.69
N MET A 70 -22.44 11.91 -28.11
CA MET A 70 -21.12 11.59 -28.63
C MET A 70 -21.18 10.60 -29.79
N ASN A 71 -20.60 11.01 -30.92
CA ASN A 71 -20.29 10.12 -32.04
C ASN A 71 -19.53 8.87 -31.54
N PRO A 72 -19.87 7.64 -32.01
CA PRO A 72 -19.21 6.40 -31.58
C PRO A 72 -17.68 6.46 -31.65
N ALA A 73 -17.11 7.17 -32.63
CA ALA A 73 -15.68 7.38 -32.71
C ALA A 73 -15.12 8.11 -31.47
N LYS A 74 -15.80 9.15 -30.97
CA LYS A 74 -15.36 9.91 -29.79
C LYS A 74 -15.49 9.11 -28.49
N ILE A 75 -16.47 8.21 -28.42
CA ILE A 75 -16.65 7.29 -27.27
C ILE A 75 -15.46 6.34 -27.19
N ILE A 76 -15.07 5.74 -28.31
CA ILE A 76 -13.92 4.82 -28.39
C ILE A 76 -12.63 5.51 -27.92
N HIS A 77 -12.38 6.76 -28.34
CA HIS A 77 -11.19 7.51 -27.92
C HIS A 77 -11.18 7.82 -26.41
N LYS A 78 -12.33 8.20 -25.82
CA LYS A 78 -12.42 8.46 -24.37
C LYS A 78 -12.25 7.17 -23.58
N CYS A 79 -12.88 6.07 -23.98
CA CYS A 79 -12.70 4.76 -23.34
C CYS A 79 -11.24 4.29 -23.44
N ALA A 80 -10.61 4.40 -24.61
CA ALA A 80 -9.20 4.06 -24.78
C ALA A 80 -8.28 4.90 -23.88
N PHE A 81 -8.56 6.20 -23.73
CA PHE A 81 -7.81 7.07 -22.81
C PHE A 81 -7.98 6.67 -21.34
N PHE A 82 -9.21 6.39 -20.89
CA PHE A 82 -9.45 5.93 -19.51
C PHE A 82 -8.87 4.54 -19.23
N ILE A 83 -8.91 3.63 -20.21
CA ILE A 83 -8.28 2.30 -20.11
C ILE A 83 -6.75 2.46 -20.05
N ALA A 84 -6.16 3.29 -20.91
CA ALA A 84 -4.72 3.56 -20.90
C ALA A 84 -4.27 4.19 -19.58
N MET A 85 -5.04 5.15 -19.05
CA MET A 85 -4.80 5.76 -17.74
C MET A 85 -4.88 4.74 -16.60
N ALA A 86 -5.87 3.84 -16.61
CA ALA A 86 -6.01 2.77 -15.62
C ALA A 86 -4.88 1.72 -15.73
N CYS A 87 -4.43 1.41 -16.94
CA CYS A 87 -3.29 0.53 -17.16
C CYS A 87 -1.97 1.17 -16.71
N PHE A 88 -1.81 2.49 -16.93
CA PHE A 88 -0.63 3.23 -16.48
C PHE A 88 -0.55 3.31 -14.95
N THR A 89 -1.68 3.51 -14.25
CA THR A 89 -1.71 3.45 -12.80
C THR A 89 -1.41 2.04 -12.28
N LEU A 90 -1.92 0.98 -12.92
CA LEU A 90 -1.59 -0.42 -12.57
C LEU A 90 -0.10 -0.75 -12.73
N LEU A 91 0.59 -0.16 -13.71
CA LEU A 91 2.03 -0.38 -13.94
C LEU A 91 2.91 0.27 -12.86
N ILE A 92 2.49 1.38 -12.24
CA ILE A 92 3.25 2.08 -11.19
C ILE A 92 3.23 1.29 -9.86
N PHE A 93 2.18 0.53 -9.57
CA PHE A 93 2.08 -0.28 -8.35
C PHE A 93 2.89 -1.59 -8.41
N ALA A 94 3.36 -2.02 -9.59
CA ALA A 94 4.09 -3.28 -9.75
C ALA A 94 5.58 -3.21 -9.35
N THR A 95 6.12 -2.02 -9.06
CA THR A 95 7.54 -1.84 -8.74
C THR A 95 7.73 -1.50 -7.26
N ASN A 96 7.56 -2.45 -6.33
CA ASN A 96 8.15 -2.37 -5.00
C ASN A 96 8.12 -3.74 -4.30
N SER A 97 9.19 -4.52 -4.44
CA SER A 97 9.59 -5.51 -3.44
C SER A 97 11.05 -5.94 -3.64
N ALA A 98 11.97 -4.99 -3.67
CA ALA A 98 13.33 -5.30 -3.22
C ALA A 98 13.23 -5.39 -1.69
N GLN A 99 13.00 -6.61 -1.19
CA GLN A 99 12.93 -6.88 0.25
C GLN A 99 14.31 -6.57 0.84
N ALA A 100 14.48 -5.36 1.37
CA ALA A 100 15.59 -5.05 2.23
C ALA A 100 15.56 -6.11 3.34
N THR A 101 16.59 -6.95 3.42
CA THR A 101 16.77 -7.88 4.52
C THR A 101 16.73 -7.05 5.79
N ASN A 102 15.62 -7.19 6.53
CA ASN A 102 15.40 -6.45 7.75
C ASN A 102 16.41 -6.94 8.78
N GLU A 103 16.95 -6.01 9.56
CA GLU A 103 17.89 -6.26 10.68
C GLU A 103 17.43 -7.43 11.57
N ASN A 104 16.11 -7.49 11.79
CA ASN A 104 15.41 -8.56 12.51
C ASN A 104 15.73 -9.97 12.00
N TRP A 105 15.88 -10.17 10.69
CA TRP A 105 16.24 -11.49 10.15
C TRP A 105 17.64 -11.92 10.60
N TYR A 106 18.62 -10.99 10.57
CA TYR A 106 19.98 -11.26 11.02
C TYR A 106 20.03 -11.50 12.53
N GLN A 107 19.35 -10.64 13.30
CA GLN A 107 19.19 -10.76 14.75
C GLN A 107 18.67 -12.15 15.10
N LYS A 108 17.56 -12.57 14.47
CA LYS A 108 16.94 -13.86 14.72
C LYS A 108 17.88 -15.02 14.45
N VAL A 109 18.40 -15.12 13.23
CA VAL A 109 19.23 -16.26 12.80
C VAL A 109 20.50 -16.37 13.65
N TRP A 110 21.17 -15.25 13.90
CA TRP A 110 22.40 -15.24 14.66
C TRP A 110 22.15 -15.56 16.13
N CYS A 111 21.13 -14.95 16.74
CA CYS A 111 20.82 -15.15 18.15
C CYS A 111 20.37 -16.59 18.44
N GLU A 112 19.50 -17.16 17.59
CA GLU A 112 19.11 -18.58 17.67
C GLU A 112 20.33 -19.50 17.56
N GLY A 113 21.27 -19.19 16.65
CA GLY A 113 22.52 -19.93 16.49
C GLY A 113 23.43 -19.89 17.72
N MET A 114 23.30 -18.86 18.56
CA MET A 114 24.03 -18.69 19.82
C MET A 114 23.24 -19.19 21.04
N ASN A 115 22.11 -19.88 20.84
CA ASN A 115 21.19 -20.29 21.90
C ASN A 115 20.73 -19.11 22.78
N GLY A 116 20.63 -17.92 22.19
CA GLY A 116 20.20 -16.70 22.86
C GLY A 116 18.68 -16.48 22.81
N GLN A 117 18.21 -15.55 23.62
CA GLN A 117 16.84 -15.03 23.63
C GLN A 117 16.81 -13.74 22.82
N ILE A 118 15.88 -13.65 21.87
CA ILE A 118 15.75 -12.51 20.95
C ILE A 118 14.86 -11.44 21.57
N GLU A 119 15.21 -10.16 21.36
CA GLU A 119 14.37 -9.00 21.68
C GLU A 119 13.86 -8.99 23.14
N VAL A 120 14.78 -9.20 24.11
CA VAL A 120 14.44 -9.24 25.54
C VAL A 120 14.19 -7.83 26.07
N GLU A 121 12.96 -7.54 26.47
CA GLU A 121 12.60 -6.30 27.16
C GLU A 121 13.11 -6.33 28.60
N LEU A 122 13.81 -5.25 29.00
CA LEU A 122 14.29 -5.05 30.36
C LEU A 122 13.27 -4.21 31.16
N GLU A 123 13.29 -4.36 32.49
CA GLU A 123 12.34 -3.68 33.39
C GLU A 123 12.32 -2.15 33.24
N GLU A 124 13.48 -1.55 32.92
CA GLU A 124 13.66 -0.11 32.74
C GLU A 124 13.38 0.38 31.31
N GLY A 125 12.83 -0.48 30.45
CA GLY A 125 12.33 -0.12 29.11
C GLY A 125 13.20 -0.49 27.88
N PRO A 126 14.54 -0.53 27.91
CA PRO A 126 15.29 -0.89 26.72
C PRO A 126 15.11 -2.37 26.38
N ARG A 127 15.29 -2.69 25.09
CA ARG A 127 15.20 -4.04 24.57
C ARG A 127 16.57 -4.47 24.08
N VAL A 128 17.02 -5.64 24.52
CA VAL A 128 18.29 -6.25 24.09
C VAL A 128 18.02 -7.13 22.87
N ASP A 129 18.74 -6.90 21.77
CA ASP A 129 18.56 -7.66 20.54
C ASP A 129 18.77 -9.16 20.72
N CYS A 130 19.84 -9.54 21.41
CA CYS A 130 20.13 -10.92 21.75
C CYS A 130 20.74 -11.07 23.14
N LEU A 131 20.10 -11.88 23.99
CA LEU A 131 20.56 -12.18 25.33
C LEU A 131 21.01 -13.64 25.42
N THR A 132 22.29 -13.87 25.67
CA THR A 132 22.86 -15.22 25.85
C THR A 132 23.13 -15.50 27.32
N GLN A 133 23.71 -16.66 27.63
CA GLN A 133 24.13 -16.96 29.00
C GLN A 133 25.15 -15.94 29.51
N THR A 134 26.11 -15.53 28.67
CA THR A 134 27.25 -14.69 29.08
C THR A 134 27.19 -13.25 28.59
N HIS A 135 26.50 -12.97 27.46
CA HIS A 135 26.51 -11.65 26.83
C HIS A 135 25.12 -11.04 26.68
N ALA A 136 25.05 -9.71 26.78
CA ALA A 136 23.99 -8.87 26.24
C ALA A 136 24.50 -8.22 24.95
N ILE A 137 23.85 -8.55 23.84
CA ILE A 137 24.39 -8.31 22.50
C ILE A 137 23.48 -7.34 21.76
N GLU A 138 24.08 -6.28 21.23
CA GLU A 138 23.47 -5.38 20.26
C GLU A 138 23.86 -5.78 18.85
N MET A 139 22.90 -5.75 17.92
CA MET A 139 23.13 -6.11 16.53
C MET A 139 22.65 -5.02 15.58
N ASP A 140 23.58 -4.42 14.83
CA ASP A 140 23.24 -3.32 13.93
C ASP A 140 24.08 -3.39 12.64
N PHE A 141 23.65 -2.67 11.60
CA PHE A 141 24.43 -2.47 10.40
C PHE A 141 25.75 -1.74 10.72
N ALA A 142 26.82 -2.16 10.06
CA ALA A 142 28.18 -1.68 10.34
C ALA A 142 28.30 -0.14 10.37
N LYS A 143 27.56 0.58 9.52
CA LYS A 143 27.54 2.06 9.52
C LYS A 143 27.11 2.71 10.84
N LYS A 144 26.39 1.99 11.71
CA LYS A 144 25.89 2.45 13.02
C LYS A 144 26.78 1.97 14.19
N TRP A 145 28.01 1.54 13.90
CA TRP A 145 28.96 1.02 14.90
C TRP A 145 29.16 1.92 16.13
N HIS A 146 29.06 3.25 16.00
CA HIS A 146 29.20 4.17 17.12
C HIS A 146 28.05 4.04 18.15
N GLU A 147 26.85 3.72 17.68
CA GLU A 147 25.62 3.62 18.48
C GLU A 147 25.64 2.28 19.22
N ALA A 148 26.01 1.23 18.49
CA ALA A 148 26.17 -0.11 19.01
C ALA A 148 27.15 -0.19 20.19
N ILE A 149 28.21 0.63 20.23
CA ILE A 149 29.13 0.70 21.38
C ILE A 149 28.40 1.17 22.65
N GLY A 150 27.63 2.26 22.55
CA GLY A 150 26.89 2.80 23.68
C GLY A 150 25.82 1.84 24.17
N GLN A 151 25.06 1.26 23.24
CA GLN A 151 24.00 0.31 23.54
C GLN A 151 24.54 -0.98 24.16
N ALA A 152 25.57 -1.60 23.59
CA ALA A 152 26.15 -2.83 24.13
C ALA A 152 26.65 -2.65 25.57
N LEU A 153 27.34 -1.54 25.86
CA LEU A 153 27.81 -1.23 27.22
C LEU A 153 26.63 -0.97 28.17
N HIS A 154 25.60 -0.27 27.71
CA HIS A 154 24.40 0.00 28.50
C HIS A 154 23.65 -1.30 28.83
N TYR A 155 23.47 -2.20 27.87
CA TYR A 155 22.79 -3.48 28.08
C TYR A 155 23.59 -4.41 28.98
N ALA A 156 24.91 -4.45 28.82
CA ALA A 156 25.80 -5.16 29.76
C ALA A 156 25.62 -4.66 31.19
N HIS A 157 25.57 -3.34 31.39
CA HIS A 157 25.34 -2.73 32.70
C HIS A 157 23.99 -3.15 33.30
N LEU A 158 22.90 -3.08 32.52
CA LEU A 158 21.56 -3.40 33.02
C LEU A 158 21.35 -4.89 33.31
N THR A 159 21.99 -5.77 32.54
CA THR A 159 21.80 -7.22 32.64
C THR A 159 22.84 -7.92 33.51
N GLY A 160 23.94 -7.24 33.86
CA GLY A 160 25.10 -7.83 34.51
C GLY A 160 25.90 -8.80 33.63
N LYS A 161 25.63 -8.83 32.31
CA LYS A 161 26.33 -9.67 31.33
C LYS A 161 27.47 -8.91 30.67
N GLU A 162 28.30 -9.63 29.91
CA GLU A 162 29.35 -9.02 29.08
C GLU A 162 28.75 -8.30 27.87
N ALA A 163 29.36 -7.20 27.45
CA ALA A 163 28.90 -6.45 26.28
C ALA A 163 29.30 -7.16 24.99
N GLY A 164 28.35 -7.33 24.08
CA GLY A 164 28.60 -7.89 22.75
C GLY A 164 28.05 -6.99 21.64
N ILE A 165 28.75 -6.95 20.52
CA ILE A 165 28.29 -6.28 19.30
C ILE A 165 28.42 -7.24 18.12
N VAL A 166 27.35 -7.37 17.35
CA VAL A 166 27.39 -7.99 16.03
C VAL A 166 27.16 -6.90 14.98
N LEU A 167 28.15 -6.64 14.13
CA LEU A 167 28.02 -5.68 13.02
C LEU A 167 27.68 -6.39 11.71
N ILE A 168 26.56 -6.01 11.10
CA ILE A 168 26.11 -6.55 9.82
C ILE A 168 26.78 -5.77 8.68
N LEU A 169 27.62 -6.45 7.89
CA LEU A 169 28.28 -5.92 6.70
C LEU A 169 27.45 -6.29 5.46
N LYS A 170 27.02 -5.29 4.67
CA LYS A 170 26.29 -5.51 3.41
C LYS A 170 27.24 -5.70 2.23
N SER A 171 28.45 -5.18 2.32
CA SER A 171 29.48 -5.29 1.30
C SER A 171 30.88 -5.24 1.90
N HIS A 172 31.90 -5.64 1.14
CA HIS A 172 33.31 -5.45 1.55
C HIS A 172 33.66 -3.97 1.83
N GLY A 173 32.93 -3.03 1.25
CA GLY A 173 33.08 -1.60 1.51
C GLY A 173 32.78 -1.24 2.97
N ASP A 174 31.95 -2.02 3.68
CA ASP A 174 31.58 -1.76 5.07
C ASP A 174 32.68 -2.14 6.07
N LYS A 175 33.75 -2.82 5.61
CA LYS A 175 34.84 -3.27 6.47
C LYS A 175 35.51 -2.13 7.26
N HIS A 176 35.59 -0.93 6.68
CA HIS A 176 36.15 0.22 7.38
C HIS A 176 35.37 0.59 8.65
N HIS A 177 34.05 0.36 8.70
CA HIS A 177 33.27 0.58 9.90
C HIS A 177 33.61 -0.43 11.00
N LEU A 178 33.78 -1.71 10.64
CA LEU A 178 34.26 -2.74 11.56
C LEU A 178 35.65 -2.40 12.11
N ASP A 179 36.57 -1.98 11.24
CA ASP A 179 37.93 -1.60 11.62
C ASP A 179 37.94 -0.37 12.55
N ASN A 180 37.07 0.62 12.31
CA ASN A 180 36.89 1.77 13.18
C ASN A 180 36.35 1.35 14.56
N ALA A 181 35.31 0.51 14.60
CA ALA A 181 34.75 -0.01 15.84
C ALA A 181 35.81 -0.75 16.66
N LYS A 182 36.55 -1.66 16.01
CA LYS A 182 37.65 -2.40 16.61
C LYS A 182 38.75 -1.49 17.14
N THR A 183 39.09 -0.44 16.38
CA THR A 183 40.11 0.54 16.79
C THR A 183 39.69 1.28 18.05
N ILE A 184 38.44 1.75 18.13
CA ILE A 184 37.92 2.45 19.30
C ILE A 184 37.84 1.52 20.52
N ILE A 185 37.29 0.31 20.36
CA ILE A 185 37.21 -0.68 21.44
C ILE A 185 38.60 -0.97 22.02
N ASN A 186 39.60 -1.18 21.17
CA ASN A 186 40.96 -1.46 21.62
C ASN A 186 41.65 -0.25 22.24
N THR A 187 41.52 0.92 21.63
CA THR A 187 42.17 2.16 22.09
C THR A 187 41.72 2.52 23.50
N TYR A 188 40.42 2.40 23.77
CA TYR A 188 39.84 2.73 25.06
C TYR A 188 39.69 1.51 25.99
N ARG A 189 40.15 0.33 25.57
CA ARG A 189 40.06 -0.94 26.32
C ARG A 189 38.63 -1.22 26.79
N LEU A 190 37.66 -1.00 25.91
CA LEU A 190 36.25 -1.25 26.21
C LEU A 190 36.05 -2.78 26.33
N PRO A 191 35.35 -3.26 27.37
CA PRO A 191 35.10 -4.69 27.56
C PRO A 191 33.97 -5.18 26.65
N ILE A 192 34.21 -5.15 25.34
CA ILE A 192 33.21 -5.47 24.31
C ILE A 192 33.75 -6.56 23.39
N SER A 193 32.98 -7.65 23.26
CA SER A 193 33.19 -8.66 22.23
C SER A 193 32.58 -8.19 20.90
N LEU A 194 33.33 -8.23 19.80
CA LEU A 194 32.92 -7.73 18.49
C LEU A 194 32.97 -8.83 17.43
N TRP A 195 31.83 -9.07 16.77
CA TRP A 195 31.71 -10.04 15.68
C TRP A 195 31.20 -9.38 14.38
N PRO A 196 31.82 -9.64 13.22
CA PRO A 196 31.24 -9.29 11.94
C PRO A 196 30.23 -10.34 11.46
N LEU A 197 29.19 -9.90 10.77
CA LEU A 197 28.22 -10.75 10.08
C LEU A 197 28.06 -10.25 8.64
N GLY A 198 28.68 -10.93 7.68
CA GLY A 198 28.68 -10.52 6.28
C GLY A 198 29.91 -11.01 5.51
N PRO A 199 30.14 -10.46 4.30
CA PRO A 199 31.23 -10.85 3.41
C PRO A 199 32.62 -10.37 3.85
#